data_AF-A0A3D3XPZ9-F1
#
_entry.id   AF-A0A3D3XPZ9-F1
#
_cell.length_a   1.000
_cell.length_b   1.000
_cell.length_c   1.000
_cell.angle_alpha   90.00
_cell.angle_beta   90.00
_cell.angle_gamma   90.00
#
_symmetry.space_group_name_H-M   'P 1'
#
loop_
_entity.id
_entity.type
_entity.pdbx_description
1 polymer ?
#
loop_
_entity_poly.entity_id
_entity_poly.type
_entity_poly.pdbx_seq_one_letter_code
_entity_poly.pdbx_strand_id
1 'polypeptide(L)'
;IIARKWNRKLSTLVSPSLVHFNMVPTSQDPNTSAHITLGARYKISNRTALTGEGTLLSNRKFANGEQWTNPFALGVDIETGGHVFQLHIANTRAMNGPYWMARNPYSAISGGLFLGFNVSRVFTVSE
;
A
#
# COMPACT_ATOMS: atom_id res chain seq x y z
N ILE A 1 1.21 10.34 9.40
CA ILE A 1 0.87 10.58 7.97
C ILE A 1 0.90 12.08 7.73
N ILE A 2 1.54 12.50 6.64
CA ILE A 2 1.55 13.88 6.15
C ILE A 2 0.88 13.85 4.78
N ALA A 3 -0.31 14.47 4.65
CA ALA A 3 -1.07 14.47 3.41
C ALA A 3 -1.37 15.90 2.96
N ARG A 4 -1.36 16.14 1.65
CA ARG A 4 -1.65 17.45 1.07
C ARG A 4 -2.53 17.31 -0.16
N LYS A 5 -3.59 18.12 -0.20
CA LYS A 5 -4.37 18.38 -1.40
C LYS A 5 -3.76 19.60 -2.10
N TRP A 6 -3.18 19.40 -3.28
CA TRP A 6 -2.52 20.46 -4.05
C TRP A 6 -3.51 21.29 -4.83
N ASN A 7 -4.56 20.63 -5.36
CA ASN A 7 -5.65 21.27 -6.07
C ASN A 7 -6.91 20.38 -6.00
N ARG A 8 -7.95 20.72 -6.77
CA ARG A 8 -9.20 19.94 -6.79
C ARG A 8 -9.04 18.50 -7.28
N LYS A 9 -8.00 18.20 -8.06
CA LYS A 9 -7.75 16.88 -8.67
C LYS A 9 -6.65 16.09 -7.98
N LEU A 10 -5.53 16.72 -7.61
CA LEU A 10 -4.34 16.05 -7.09
C LEU A 10 -4.24 16.17 -5.56
N SER A 11 -4.08 15.01 -4.92
CA SER A 11 -3.69 14.88 -3.52
C SER A 11 -2.58 13.85 -3.37
N THR A 12 -1.63 14.09 -2.47
CA THR A 12 -0.53 13.17 -2.19
C THR A 12 -0.39 12.96 -0.69
N LEU A 13 0.26 11.88 -0.31
CA LEU A 13 0.60 11.57 1.08
C LEU A 13 2.00 10.99 1.18
N VAL A 14 2.60 11.19 2.35
CA VAL A 14 3.79 10.50 2.85
C VAL A 14 3.46 9.92 4.22
N SER A 15 3.72 8.65 4.43
CA SER A 15 3.49 7.96 5.69
C SER A 15 4.78 7.30 6.16
N PRO A 16 5.55 7.95 7.04
CA PRO A 16 6.58 7.24 7.80
C PRO A 16 5.90 6.25 8.75
N SER A 17 6.40 5.03 8.80
CA SER A 17 5.80 3.91 9.51
C SER A 17 6.88 3.04 10.16
N LEU A 18 6.56 2.44 11.30
CA LEU A 18 7.38 1.41 11.95
C LEU A 18 6.58 0.11 11.99
N VAL A 19 7.23 -0.99 11.63
CA VAL A 19 6.64 -2.34 11.69
C VAL A 19 7.47 -3.20 12.61
N HIS A 20 6.82 -3.81 13.61
CA HIS A 20 7.43 -4.77 14.51
C HIS A 20 6.82 -6.17 14.29
N PHE A 21 7.67 -7.18 14.18
CA PHE A 21 7.26 -8.59 14.21
C PHE A 21 7.81 -9.25 15.47
N ASN A 22 6.93 -9.92 16.21
CA ASN A 22 7.33 -10.69 17.40
C ASN A 22 8.30 -11.84 17.06
N MET A 23 8.24 -12.35 15.82
CA MET A 23 9.06 -13.45 15.34
C MET A 23 9.69 -13.13 13.98
N VAL A 24 11.01 -13.32 13.93
CA VAL A 24 11.87 -13.18 12.75
C VAL A 24 12.59 -14.50 12.48
N PRO A 25 13.09 -14.74 11.25
CA PRO A 25 13.67 -16.04 10.89
C PRO A 25 14.94 -16.39 11.67
N THR A 26 15.80 -15.41 11.96
CA THR A 26 17.05 -15.63 12.68
C THR A 26 17.28 -14.56 13.75
N SER A 27 18.18 -14.83 14.70
CA SER A 27 18.59 -13.86 15.73
C SER A 27 19.35 -12.64 15.19
N GLN A 28 19.81 -12.69 13.93
CA GLN A 28 20.50 -11.57 13.27
C GLN A 28 19.52 -10.64 12.55
N ASP A 29 18.27 -11.06 12.37
CA ASP A 29 17.26 -10.27 11.66
C ASP A 29 16.57 -9.28 12.61
N PRO A 30 16.35 -8.03 12.19
CA PRO A 30 15.72 -7.04 13.05
C PRO A 30 14.20 -7.28 13.16
N ASN A 31 13.69 -7.39 14.38
CA ASN A 31 12.25 -7.45 14.65
C ASN A 31 11.51 -6.17 14.23
N THR A 32 12.18 -5.02 14.28
CA THR A 32 11.59 -3.71 13.96
C THR A 32 12.22 -3.15 12.69
N SER A 33 11.38 -2.62 11.80
CA SER A 33 11.80 -2.00 10.54
C SER A 33 11.08 -0.68 10.30
N ALA A 34 11.77 0.28 9.69
CA ALA A 34 11.22 1.59 9.33
C ALA A 34 10.89 1.66 7.84
N HIS A 35 9.79 2.33 7.51
CA HIS A 35 9.25 2.38 6.15
C HIS A 35 8.73 3.77 5.85
N ILE A 36 8.74 4.13 4.56
CA ILE A 36 8.09 5.35 4.08
C ILE A 36 7.17 4.96 2.92
N THR A 37 5.87 5.13 3.11
CA THR A 37 4.88 4.95 2.05
C THR A 37 4.58 6.30 1.39
N LEU A 38 4.68 6.34 0.07
CA LEU A 38 4.26 7.46 -0.76
C LEU A 38 2.95 7.08 -1.42
N GLY A 39 1.99 8.00 -1.43
CA GLY A 39 0.70 7.80 -2.09
C GLY A 39 0.27 9.03 -2.87
N ALA A 40 -0.48 8.80 -3.94
CA ALA A 40 -1.07 9.84 -4.76
C ALA A 40 -2.47 9.43 -5.22
N ARG A 41 -3.34 10.42 -5.32
CA ARG A 41 -4.67 10.29 -5.90
C ARG A 41 -4.91 11.45 -6.85
N TYR A 42 -5.33 11.12 -8.06
CA TYR A 42 -5.65 12.07 -9.12
C TYR A 42 -7.08 11.86 -9.61
N LYS A 43 -7.97 12.82 -9.36
CA LYS A 43 -9.35 12.76 -9.84
C LYS A 43 -9.41 12.97 -11.36
N ILE A 44 -9.92 11.96 -12.07
CA ILE A 44 -10.29 12.07 -13.48
C ILE A 44 -11.64 12.79 -13.59
N SER A 45 -12.60 12.38 -12.76
CA SER A 45 -13.96 12.92 -12.70
C SER A 45 -14.41 13.10 -11.25
N ASN A 46 -15.66 13.49 -11.03
CA ASN A 46 -16.22 13.53 -9.68
C ASN A 46 -16.35 12.14 -9.05
N ARG A 47 -16.50 11.08 -9.86
CA ARG A 47 -16.73 9.70 -9.42
C ARG A 47 -15.58 8.75 -9.73
N THR A 48 -14.51 9.23 -10.34
CA THR A 48 -13.39 8.38 -10.77
C THR A 48 -12.06 9.03 -10.43
N ALA A 49 -11.16 8.28 -9.81
CA ALA A 49 -9.80 8.73 -9.52
C ALA A 49 -8.79 7.63 -9.84
N LEU A 50 -7.62 8.03 -10.32
CA LEU A 50 -6.43 7.17 -10.33
C LEU A 50 -5.79 7.24 -8.95
N THR A 51 -5.40 6.09 -8.43
CA THR A 51 -4.65 5.95 -7.18
C THR A 51 -3.33 5.27 -7.43
N GLY A 52 -2.34 5.63 -6.63
CA GLY A 52 -1.04 4.97 -6.65
C GLY A 52 -0.42 5.05 -5.28
N GLU A 53 0.21 3.96 -4.85
CA GLU A 53 0.99 3.94 -3.63
C GLU A 53 2.21 3.03 -3.77
N GLY A 54 3.23 3.29 -2.97
CA GLY A 54 4.41 2.45 -2.90
C GLY A 54 5.21 2.70 -1.62
N THR A 55 5.88 1.67 -1.14
CA THR A 55 6.63 1.73 0.12
C THR A 55 8.12 1.52 -0.11
N LEU A 56 8.93 2.38 0.52
CA LEU A 56 10.37 2.22 0.63
C LEU A 56 10.71 1.47 1.93
N LEU A 57 11.48 0.39 1.81
CA LEU A 57 11.90 -0.47 2.91
C LEU A 57 13.31 -0.14 3.41
N SER A 58 13.52 -0.17 4.73
CA SER A 58 14.85 -0.12 5.35
C SER A 58 15.57 -1.48 5.42
N ASN A 59 14.83 -2.60 5.50
CA ASN A 59 15.38 -3.96 5.64
C ASN A 59 14.89 -4.87 4.52
N ARG A 60 15.73 -5.09 3.50
CA ARG A 60 15.36 -5.87 2.30
C ARG A 60 15.86 -7.31 2.31
N LYS A 61 16.83 -7.65 3.15
CA LYS A 61 17.45 -8.97 3.16
C LYS A 61 17.50 -9.50 4.58
N PHE A 62 17.13 -10.75 4.74
CA PHE A 62 17.30 -11.49 5.99
C PHE A 62 18.47 -12.47 5.88
N ALA A 63 19.02 -12.87 7.02
CA ALA A 63 20.21 -13.71 7.10
C ALA A 63 19.98 -15.13 6.54
N ASN A 64 18.72 -15.58 6.48
CA ASN A 64 18.32 -16.84 5.84
C ASN A 64 18.31 -16.77 4.29
N GLY A 65 18.64 -15.62 3.69
CA GLY A 65 18.67 -15.42 2.25
C GLY A 65 17.37 -14.88 1.66
N GLU A 66 16.31 -14.69 2.44
CA GLU A 66 15.08 -14.06 1.97
C GLU A 66 15.35 -12.61 1.56
N GLN A 67 14.80 -12.22 0.41
CA GLN A 67 14.89 -10.87 -0.11
C GLN A 67 13.51 -10.30 -0.42
N TRP A 68 13.21 -9.14 0.16
CA TRP A 68 11.95 -8.43 0.02
C TRP A 68 12.09 -7.28 -0.99
N THR A 69 11.04 -7.07 -1.77
CA THR A 69 10.94 -6.02 -2.78
C THR A 69 10.07 -4.87 -2.27
N ASN A 70 10.23 -3.68 -2.86
CA ASN A 70 9.31 -2.59 -2.58
C ASN A 70 7.91 -2.93 -3.13
N PRO A 71 6.85 -2.87 -2.31
CA PRO A 71 5.49 -2.98 -2.80
C PRO A 71 5.09 -1.66 -3.50
N PHE A 72 4.26 -1.78 -4.51
CA PHE A 72 3.54 -0.68 -5.13
C PHE A 72 2.21 -1.18 -5.67
N ALA A 73 1.25 -0.27 -5.78
CA ALA A 73 -0.02 -0.47 -6.44
C ALA A 73 -0.37 0.73 -7.29
N LEU A 74 -1.04 0.47 -8.40
CA LEU A 74 -1.75 1.46 -9.21
C LEU A 74 -3.19 1.02 -9.35
N GLY A 75 -4.13 1.94 -9.17
CA GLY A 75 -5.54 1.60 -9.12
C GLY A 75 -6.46 2.68 -9.64
N VAL A 76 -7.74 2.32 -9.70
CA VAL A 76 -8.85 3.19 -10.06
C VAL A 76 -9.90 3.06 -8.98
N ASP A 77 -10.27 4.21 -8.41
CA ASP A 77 -11.41 4.33 -7.51
C ASP A 77 -12.64 4.73 -8.32
N ILE A 78 -13.77 4.06 -8.09
CA ILE A 78 -15.08 4.36 -8.67
C ILE A 78 -16.08 4.56 -7.54
N GLU A 79 -16.62 5.78 -7.43
CA GLU A 79 -17.53 6.18 -6.37
C GLU A 79 -18.98 6.14 -6.84
N THR A 80 -19.81 5.36 -6.17
CA THR A 80 -21.23 5.14 -6.49
C THR A 80 -22.16 5.62 -5.36
N GLY A 81 -21.90 6.83 -4.85
CA GLY A 81 -22.75 7.54 -3.87
C GLY A 81 -22.68 6.98 -2.44
N GLY A 82 -22.59 5.67 -2.26
CA GLY A 82 -22.42 5.02 -0.95
C GLY A 82 -21.32 3.97 -0.90
N HIS A 83 -20.74 3.61 -2.06
CA HIS A 83 -19.61 2.70 -2.14
C HIS A 83 -18.47 3.36 -2.90
N VAL A 84 -17.24 3.02 -2.52
CA VAL A 84 -16.07 3.23 -3.35
C VAL A 84 -15.55 1.85 -3.72
N PHE A 85 -15.62 1.53 -5.00
CA PHE A 85 -15.02 0.34 -5.59
C PHE A 85 -13.61 0.70 -6.04
N GLN A 86 -12.61 -0.06 -5.60
CA GLN A 86 -11.23 0.12 -6.01
C GLN A 86 -10.76 -1.13 -6.73
N LEU A 87 -10.32 -0.98 -7.97
CA LEU A 87 -9.58 -2.01 -8.69
C LEU A 87 -8.13 -1.58 -8.76
N HIS A 88 -7.19 -2.47 -8.46
CA HIS A 88 -5.77 -2.13 -8.48
C HIS A 88 -4.90 -3.29 -8.93
N ILE A 89 -3.78 -2.96 -9.56
CA ILE A 89 -2.71 -3.91 -9.86
C ILE A 89 -1.57 -3.59 -8.90
N ALA A 90 -1.11 -4.60 -8.16
CA ALA A 90 -0.03 -4.47 -7.20
C ALA A 90 1.01 -5.57 -7.38
N ASN A 91 2.26 -5.29 -7.03
CA ASN A 91 3.30 -6.33 -6.96
C ASN A 91 3.35 -7.03 -5.60
N THR A 92 2.22 -7.16 -4.91
CA THR A 92 2.09 -7.91 -3.66
C THR A 92 0.67 -8.47 -3.51
N ARG A 93 0.55 -9.56 -2.77
CA ARG A 93 -0.76 -10.13 -2.36
C ARG A 93 -1.20 -9.64 -0.99
N ALA A 94 -0.28 -9.11 -0.20
CA ALA A 94 -0.56 -8.66 1.15
C ALA A 94 -1.30 -7.32 1.11
N MET A 95 -2.52 -7.29 1.62
CA MET A 95 -3.31 -6.05 1.75
C MET A 95 -3.29 -5.50 3.18
N ASN A 96 -2.62 -6.18 4.11
CA ASN A 96 -2.46 -5.71 5.47
C ASN A 96 -1.12 -4.97 5.64
N GLY A 97 -1.12 -3.90 6.44
CA GLY A 97 0.00 -2.97 6.56
C GLY A 97 1.37 -3.62 6.81
N PRO A 98 1.55 -4.48 7.82
CA PRO A 98 2.85 -5.09 8.12
C PRO A 98 3.47 -5.89 6.97
N TYR A 99 2.69 -6.78 6.32
CA TYR A 99 3.22 -7.60 5.22
C TYR A 99 3.37 -6.79 3.93
N TRP A 100 2.47 -5.84 3.66
CA TRP A 100 2.64 -4.87 2.58
C TRP A 100 4.00 -4.17 2.72
N MET A 101 4.24 -3.52 3.86
CA MET A 101 5.43 -2.70 4.06
C MET A 101 6.72 -3.52 4.16
N ALA A 102 6.73 -4.66 4.85
CA ALA A 102 7.98 -5.28 5.27
C ALA A 102 8.26 -6.66 4.66
N ARG A 103 7.27 -7.34 4.07
CA ARG A 103 7.39 -8.75 3.65
C ARG A 103 6.72 -9.00 2.31
N ASN A 104 7.21 -8.34 1.26
CA ASN A 104 6.78 -8.57 -0.12
C ASN A 104 7.80 -9.41 -0.90
N PRO A 105 7.54 -10.70 -1.18
CA PRO A 105 8.47 -11.56 -1.91
C PRO A 105 8.40 -11.37 -3.43
N TYR A 106 7.47 -10.56 -3.94
CA TYR A 106 7.14 -10.54 -5.36
C TYR A 106 7.83 -9.40 -6.11
N SER A 107 8.55 -9.76 -7.18
CA SER A 107 9.15 -8.80 -8.12
C SER A 107 8.19 -8.54 -9.29
N ALA A 108 7.87 -7.27 -9.54
CA ALA A 108 7.06 -6.89 -10.70
C ALA A 108 7.73 -7.23 -12.04
N ILE A 109 9.07 -7.09 -12.12
CA ILE A 109 9.87 -7.39 -13.32
C ILE A 109 9.82 -8.89 -13.64
N SER A 110 9.71 -9.72 -12.60
CA SER A 110 9.60 -11.18 -12.72
C SER A 110 8.15 -11.65 -12.91
N GLY A 111 7.22 -10.75 -13.23
CA GLY A 111 5.81 -11.06 -13.46
C GLY A 111 4.96 -11.19 -12.19
N GLY A 112 5.48 -10.83 -11.02
CA GLY A 112 4.75 -10.81 -9.77
C GLY A 112 3.79 -9.64 -9.69
N LEU A 113 2.72 -9.66 -10.49
CA LEU A 113 1.64 -8.68 -10.50
C LEU A 113 0.32 -9.36 -10.18
N PHE A 114 -0.48 -8.74 -9.32
CA PHE A 114 -1.75 -9.26 -8.85
C PHE A 114 -2.83 -8.22 -9.03
N LEU A 115 -4.01 -8.67 -9.47
CA LEU A 115 -5.22 -7.86 -9.50
C LEU A 115 -5.90 -7.96 -8.13
N GLY A 116 -6.15 -6.82 -7.52
CA GLY A 116 -6.87 -6.69 -6.26
C GLY A 116 -8.12 -5.84 -6.40
N PHE A 117 -9.04 -6.04 -5.46
CA PHE A 117 -10.33 -5.38 -5.41
C PHE A 117 -10.70 -5.05 -3.96
N ASN A 118 -11.01 -3.78 -3.70
CA ASN A 118 -11.54 -3.34 -2.41
C ASN A 118 -12.90 -2.68 -2.61
N VAL A 119 -13.77 -2.82 -1.61
CA VAL A 119 -15.02 -2.06 -1.50
C VAL A 119 -15.05 -1.43 -0.13
N SER A 120 -15.14 -0.10 -0.09
CA SER A 120 -15.39 0.63 1.16
C SER A 120 -16.78 1.24 1.14
N ARG A 121 -17.48 1.12 2.28
CA ARG A 121 -18.79 1.73 2.53
C ARG A 121 -18.77 2.38 3.89
N VAL A 122 -19.29 3.61 3.96
CA VAL A 122 -19.54 4.29 5.23
C VAL A 122 -21.01 4.05 5.59
N PHE A 123 -21.25 3.47 6.76
CA PHE A 123 -22.60 3.29 7.30
C PHE A 123 -22.87 4.42 8.28
N THR A 124 -23.86 5.25 7.97
CA THR A 124 -24.41 6.19 8.95
C THR A 124 -25.47 5.43 9.75
N VAL A 125 -25.17 5.15 11.02
CA VAL A 125 -26.17 4.65 11.97
C VAL A 125 -26.84 5.87 12.58
N SER A 126 -28.06 6.18 12.14
CA SER A 126 -28.90 7.17 12.81
C SER A 126 -29.65 6.48 13.95
N GLU A 127 -29.58 7.07 15.14
CA GLU A 127 -30.43 6.72 16.28
C GLU A 127 -31.90 7.14 16.02
#